data_AF-A0A528WUJ4-F1
#
_entry.id   AF-A0A528WUJ4-F1
#
_cell.length_a   1.000
_cell.length_b   1.000
_cell.length_c   1.000
_cell.angle_alpha   90.00
_cell.angle_beta   90.00
_cell.angle_gamma   90.00
#
_symmetry.space_group_name_H-M   'P 1'
#
loop_
_entity.id
_entity.type
_entity.pdbx_description
1 polymer ?
#
loop_
_entity_poly.entity_id
_entity_poly.type
_entity_poly.pdbx_seq_one_letter_code
_entity_poly.pdbx_strand_id
1 'polypeptide(L)'
;MDRNFARALALVLKSEGGWSDNPADPGGATMRGVTLANFRRYVKAGATKADLKKISDAELATIYRRFYWNAVAGAELPDGIDYAVFDFAVNSGPGRAAKYLQAVVGAAQDGRIGPATLKAISARPPGTVIDELCDARLAFLKRLPSWPAFGRGWFDRLSSVRPQALLMSPVRPETAPSQDPPLLASPAAPGAAPAAAPPAVPVTPVVRHPLWRALFAILKAIFGRKPA
;
A
#
# COMPACT_ATOMS: atom_id res chain seq x y z
N MET A 1 9.06 13.15 7.89
CA MET A 1 8.35 14.35 7.38
C MET A 1 7.09 13.83 6.69
N ASP A 2 5.90 14.27 7.10
CA ASP A 2 4.58 13.69 6.73
C ASP A 2 4.12 14.01 5.28
N ARG A 3 5.04 13.92 4.33
CA ARG A 3 4.93 14.54 2.99
C ARG A 3 3.92 13.83 2.09
N ASN A 4 3.81 12.52 2.21
CA ASN A 4 3.04 11.71 1.26
C ASN A 4 1.67 11.26 1.76
N PHE A 5 1.28 11.52 3.01
CA PHE A 5 0.04 10.96 3.55
C PHE A 5 -1.18 11.31 2.70
N ALA A 6 -1.34 12.58 2.29
CA ALA A 6 -2.47 13.01 1.48
C ALA A 6 -2.49 12.31 0.10
N ARG A 7 -1.32 12.20 -0.56
CA ARG A 7 -1.16 11.51 -1.85
C ARG A 7 -1.44 10.00 -1.71
N ALA A 8 -0.84 9.37 -0.70
CA ALA A 8 -1.00 7.94 -0.40
C ALA A 8 -2.46 7.61 -0.07
N LEU A 9 -3.13 8.43 0.74
CA LEU A 9 -4.56 8.27 1.06
C LEU A 9 -5.42 8.36 -0.20
N ALA A 10 -5.20 9.36 -1.06
CA ALA A 10 -5.95 9.49 -2.31
C ALA A 10 -5.77 8.26 -3.22
N LEU A 11 -4.57 7.67 -3.26
CA LEU A 11 -4.30 6.45 -4.03
C LEU A 11 -4.96 5.21 -3.41
N VAL A 12 -4.83 5.02 -2.10
CA VAL A 12 -5.48 3.91 -1.38
C VAL A 12 -6.98 3.94 -1.63
N LEU A 13 -7.61 5.11 -1.47
CA LEU A 13 -9.07 5.26 -1.60
C LEU A 13 -9.60 4.93 -3.00
N LYS A 14 -8.78 4.88 -4.05
CA LYS A 14 -9.20 4.39 -5.38
C LYS A 14 -9.55 2.91 -5.37
N SER A 15 -8.94 2.14 -4.47
CA SER A 15 -9.19 0.71 -4.28
C SER A 15 -10.32 0.43 -3.29
N GLU A 16 -10.80 1.48 -2.62
CA GLU A 16 -11.81 1.43 -1.58
C GLU A 16 -13.17 1.81 -2.21
N GLY A 17 -14.16 0.94 -2.10
CA GLY A 17 -15.54 1.21 -2.58
C GLY A 17 -16.42 1.99 -1.59
N GLY A 18 -17.74 1.95 -1.79
CA GLY A 18 -18.73 2.65 -0.96
C GLY A 18 -19.25 1.87 0.25
N TRP A 19 -20.54 2.06 0.55
CA TRP A 19 -21.25 1.44 1.67
C TRP A 19 -21.35 -0.09 1.53
N SER A 20 -21.17 -0.81 2.64
CA SER A 20 -21.50 -2.22 2.77
C SER A 20 -22.02 -2.51 4.19
N ASP A 21 -23.00 -3.39 4.31
CA ASP A 21 -23.57 -3.80 5.59
C ASP A 21 -24.18 -5.19 5.41
N ASN A 22 -23.34 -6.22 5.53
CA ASN A 22 -23.76 -7.60 5.38
C ASN A 22 -23.90 -8.25 6.77
N PRO A 23 -25.08 -8.75 7.16
CA PRO A 23 -25.28 -9.41 8.46
C PRO A 23 -24.39 -10.63 8.70
N ALA A 24 -23.94 -11.31 7.64
CA ALA A 24 -22.99 -12.43 7.74
C ALA A 24 -21.53 -11.98 7.86
N ASP A 25 -21.25 -10.68 7.75
CA ASP A 25 -19.92 -10.11 7.89
C ASP A 25 -19.68 -9.63 9.33
N PRO A 26 -18.72 -10.22 10.08
CA PRO A 26 -18.41 -9.79 11.43
C PRO A 26 -17.86 -8.36 11.50
N GLY A 27 -17.38 -7.79 10.39
CA GLY A 27 -16.95 -6.39 10.31
C GLY A 27 -18.09 -5.38 10.38
N GLY A 28 -19.32 -5.82 10.07
CA GLY A 28 -20.53 -5.00 10.09
C GLY A 28 -20.52 -3.83 9.10
N ALA A 29 -21.37 -2.84 9.37
CA ALA A 29 -21.50 -1.64 8.55
C ALA A 29 -20.16 -0.95 8.29
N THR A 30 -19.84 -0.74 7.02
CA THR A 30 -18.58 -0.18 6.54
C THR A 30 -18.84 0.88 5.45
N MET A 31 -18.12 2.00 5.53
CA MET A 31 -18.09 3.03 4.49
C MET A 31 -16.64 3.38 4.16
N ARG A 32 -16.24 3.27 2.88
CA ARG A 32 -14.95 3.76 2.36
C ARG A 32 -13.71 3.35 3.17
N GLY A 33 -13.74 2.27 3.95
CA GLY A 33 -12.58 1.86 4.76
C GLY A 33 -12.94 1.43 6.14
N VAL A 34 -14.00 2.06 6.59
CA VAL A 34 -14.18 2.38 7.97
C VAL A 34 -15.39 1.63 8.45
N THR A 35 -15.15 0.67 9.34
CA THR A 35 -16.21 0.00 10.08
C THR A 35 -16.83 0.97 11.07
N LEU A 36 -18.09 0.74 11.43
CA LEU A 36 -18.76 1.50 12.49
C LEU A 36 -17.99 1.46 13.82
N ALA A 37 -17.34 0.33 14.13
CA ALA A 37 -16.51 0.21 15.33
C ALA A 37 -15.33 1.19 15.32
N ASN A 38 -14.60 1.30 14.19
CA ASN A 38 -13.50 2.25 14.06
C ASN A 38 -13.99 3.70 14.07
N PHE A 39 -15.09 4.00 13.38
CA PHE A 39 -15.68 5.33 13.38
C PHE A 39 -16.09 5.76 14.79
N ARG A 40 -16.68 4.85 15.57
CA ARG A 40 -17.03 5.10 16.97
C ARG A 40 -15.80 5.37 17.82
N ARG A 41 -14.78 4.53 17.69
CA ARG A 41 -13.57 4.63 18.50
C ARG A 41 -12.80 5.94 18.31
N TYR A 42 -12.75 6.47 17.09
CA TYR A 42 -11.82 7.54 16.75
C TYR A 42 -12.47 8.87 16.38
N VAL A 43 -13.77 8.88 16.07
CA VAL A 43 -14.48 10.08 15.62
C VAL A 43 -15.68 10.35 16.52
N LYS A 44 -16.62 9.41 16.64
CA LYS A 44 -17.89 9.64 17.35
C LYS A 44 -18.38 8.38 18.07
N ALA A 45 -18.09 8.25 19.37
CA ALA A 45 -18.36 7.04 20.18
C ALA A 45 -19.80 6.48 20.05
N GLY A 46 -20.80 7.36 19.93
CA GLY A 46 -22.22 6.99 19.76
C GLY A 46 -22.71 6.92 18.31
N ALA A 47 -21.82 6.90 17.31
CA ALA A 47 -22.22 6.97 15.91
C ALA A 47 -23.17 5.84 15.49
N THR A 48 -24.10 6.18 14.61
CA THR A 48 -25.03 5.27 13.96
C THR A 48 -24.54 4.87 12.56
N LYS A 49 -25.21 3.91 11.93
CA LYS A 49 -25.00 3.59 10.51
C LYS A 49 -25.25 4.80 9.60
N ALA A 50 -26.21 5.66 9.95
CA ALA A 50 -26.51 6.87 9.20
C ALA A 50 -25.38 7.91 9.31
N ASP A 51 -24.78 8.05 10.50
CA ASP A 51 -23.60 8.89 10.67
C ASP A 51 -22.43 8.37 9.82
N LEU A 52 -22.17 7.06 9.85
CA LEU A 52 -21.08 6.45 9.08
C LEU A 52 -21.26 6.63 7.57
N LYS A 53 -22.49 6.58 7.05
CA LYS A 53 -22.77 6.86 5.64
C LYS A 53 -22.43 8.29 5.22
N LYS A 54 -22.43 9.22 6.17
CA LYS A 54 -22.14 10.66 5.96
C LYS A 54 -20.71 11.04 6.37
N ILE A 55 -19.82 10.06 6.53
CA ILE A 55 -18.43 10.32 6.90
C ILE A 55 -17.79 11.32 5.92
N SER A 56 -17.23 12.39 6.49
CA SER A 56 -16.51 13.41 5.72
C SER A 56 -15.10 12.93 5.34
N ASP A 57 -14.50 13.55 4.33
CA ASP A 57 -13.11 13.26 3.96
C ASP A 57 -12.13 13.57 5.09
N ALA A 58 -12.42 14.57 5.93
CA ALA A 58 -11.58 14.92 7.09
C ALA A 58 -11.63 13.84 8.19
N GLU A 59 -12.82 13.31 8.49
CA GLU A 59 -12.98 12.20 9.43
C GLU A 59 -12.34 10.92 8.90
N LEU A 60 -12.52 10.66 7.60
CA LEU A 60 -11.88 9.53 6.92
C LEU A 60 -10.36 9.62 7.03
N ALA A 61 -9.77 10.77 6.67
CA ALA A 61 -8.34 11.02 6.78
C ALA A 61 -7.84 10.84 8.22
N THR A 62 -8.61 11.29 9.22
CA THR A 62 -8.27 11.12 10.64
C THR A 62 -8.16 9.65 11.01
N ILE A 63 -9.10 8.82 10.57
CA ILE A 63 -9.10 7.38 10.86
C ILE A 63 -7.93 6.69 10.15
N TYR A 64 -7.76 6.95 8.86
CA TYR A 64 -6.68 6.35 8.08
C TYR A 64 -5.29 6.72 8.62
N ARG A 65 -5.13 7.98 9.03
CA ARG A 65 -3.90 8.44 9.67
C ARG A 65 -3.62 7.68 10.96
N ARG A 66 -4.58 7.67 11.89
CA ARG A 66 -4.38 7.12 13.24
C ARG A 66 -4.21 5.60 13.21
N PHE A 67 -5.04 4.89 12.45
CA PHE A 67 -5.11 3.44 12.52
C PHE A 67 -4.12 2.73 11.60
N TYR A 68 -3.81 3.32 10.44
CA TYR A 68 -2.95 2.69 9.45
C TYR A 68 -1.62 3.42 9.31
N TRP A 69 -1.62 4.71 8.95
CA TRP A 69 -0.39 5.47 8.64
C TRP A 69 0.56 5.54 9.83
N ASN A 70 0.08 6.00 10.98
CA ASN A 70 0.89 6.13 12.19
C ASN A 70 1.31 4.75 12.73
N ALA A 71 0.45 3.74 12.59
CA ALA A 71 0.73 2.38 13.05
C ALA A 71 1.90 1.71 12.29
N VAL A 72 2.24 2.21 11.10
CA VAL A 72 3.40 1.76 10.33
C VAL A 72 4.50 2.82 10.23
N ALA A 73 4.49 3.82 11.13
CA ALA A 73 5.44 4.94 11.11
C ALA A 73 5.55 5.60 9.73
N GLY A 74 4.42 5.75 9.01
CA GLY A 74 4.41 6.17 7.61
C GLY A 74 5.13 7.50 7.34
N ALA A 75 5.11 8.43 8.29
CA ALA A 75 5.82 9.71 8.17
C ALA A 75 7.36 9.60 8.30
N GLU A 76 7.88 8.45 8.73
CA GLU A 76 9.31 8.16 8.92
C GLU A 76 9.86 7.25 7.82
N LEU A 77 9.00 6.55 7.09
CA LEU A 77 9.39 5.69 5.98
C LEU A 77 9.86 6.53 4.77
N PRO A 78 10.83 6.02 3.97
CA PRO A 78 11.22 6.68 2.72
C PRO A 78 10.07 6.76 1.72
N ASP A 79 10.14 7.75 0.83
CA ASP A 79 9.12 7.98 -0.19
C ASP A 79 8.94 6.73 -1.07
N GLY A 80 7.69 6.36 -1.33
CA GLY A 80 7.31 5.16 -2.08
C GLY A 80 7.17 3.92 -1.20
N ILE A 81 8.13 3.68 -0.29
CA ILE A 81 8.01 2.60 0.71
C ILE A 81 6.86 2.91 1.66
N ASP A 82 6.74 4.17 2.08
CA ASP A 82 5.65 4.65 2.92
C ASP A 82 4.26 4.32 2.35
N TYR A 83 4.04 4.57 1.06
CA TYR A 83 2.79 4.26 0.37
C TYR A 83 2.58 2.75 0.22
N ALA A 84 3.59 1.99 -0.21
CA ALA A 84 3.47 0.54 -0.37
C ALA A 84 3.12 -0.17 0.95
N VAL A 85 3.76 0.23 2.05
CA VAL A 85 3.51 -0.29 3.40
C VAL A 85 2.15 0.17 3.91
N PHE A 86 1.77 1.43 3.70
CA PHE A 86 0.47 1.94 4.10
C PHE A 86 -0.70 1.25 3.38
N ASP A 87 -0.63 1.07 2.05
CA ASP A 87 -1.65 0.33 1.30
C ASP A 87 -1.75 -1.12 1.80
N PHE A 88 -0.62 -1.76 2.07
CA PHE A 88 -0.61 -3.10 2.65
C PHE A 88 -1.21 -3.13 4.05
N ALA A 89 -0.93 -2.13 4.88
CA ALA A 89 -1.52 -1.99 6.21
C ALA A 89 -3.04 -1.83 6.15
N VAL A 90 -3.53 -1.04 5.21
CA VAL A 90 -4.97 -0.89 4.95
C VAL A 90 -5.57 -2.23 4.52
N ASN A 91 -4.93 -2.93 3.58
CA ASN A 91 -5.46 -4.16 3.00
C ASN A 91 -5.35 -5.41 3.88
N SER A 92 -4.36 -5.46 4.77
CA SER A 92 -4.04 -6.70 5.50
C SER A 92 -3.62 -6.46 6.94
N GLY A 93 -3.78 -5.25 7.46
CA GLY A 93 -3.48 -4.88 8.85
C GLY A 93 -2.04 -4.37 9.04
N PRO A 94 -1.84 -3.34 9.90
CA PRO A 94 -0.54 -2.71 10.14
C PRO A 94 0.56 -3.68 10.57
N GLY A 95 0.27 -4.53 11.55
CA GLY A 95 1.28 -5.44 12.11
C GLY A 95 1.83 -6.44 11.09
N ARG A 96 1.03 -6.85 10.10
CA ARG A 96 1.52 -7.72 9.02
C ARG A 96 2.34 -6.94 8.01
N ALA A 97 1.87 -5.77 7.59
CA ALA A 97 2.63 -4.91 6.69
C ALA A 97 4.03 -4.61 7.26
N ALA A 98 4.09 -4.26 8.56
CA ALA A 98 5.36 -4.04 9.27
C ALA A 98 6.26 -5.29 9.29
N LYS A 99 5.72 -6.47 9.62
CA LYS A 99 6.51 -7.72 9.65
C LYS A 99 7.03 -8.13 8.28
N TYR A 100 6.24 -7.93 7.23
CA TYR A 100 6.67 -8.21 5.85
C TYR A 100 7.77 -7.23 5.42
N LEU A 101 7.64 -5.94 5.74
CA LEU A 101 8.71 -4.97 5.51
C LEU A 101 10.00 -5.37 6.25
N GLN A 102 9.88 -5.74 7.52
CA GLN A 102 11.02 -6.20 8.34
C GLN A 102 11.68 -7.43 7.73
N ALA A 103 10.90 -8.41 7.28
CA ALA A 103 11.42 -9.60 6.60
C ALA A 103 12.20 -9.23 5.33
N VAL A 104 11.64 -8.35 4.50
CA VAL A 104 12.28 -7.87 3.26
C VAL A 104 13.61 -7.20 3.56
N VAL A 105 13.69 -6.34 4.57
CA VAL A 105 14.94 -5.61 4.88
C VAL A 105 15.90 -6.36 5.81
N GLY A 106 15.58 -7.60 6.19
CA GLY A 106 16.42 -8.40 7.09
C GLY A 106 16.41 -7.92 8.56
N ALA A 107 15.38 -7.21 8.99
CA ALA A 107 15.18 -6.79 10.37
C ALA A 107 14.37 -7.83 11.18
N ALA A 108 14.45 -7.75 12.51
CA ALA A 108 13.62 -8.56 13.40
C ALA A 108 12.13 -8.31 13.13
N GLN A 109 11.34 -9.38 12.94
CA GLN A 109 9.91 -9.29 12.58
C GLN A 109 8.99 -9.11 13.79
N ASP A 110 9.25 -8.08 14.60
CA ASP A 110 8.44 -7.77 15.80
C ASP A 110 7.15 -6.99 15.50
N GLY A 111 6.97 -6.51 14.26
CA GLY A 111 5.83 -5.72 13.81
C GLY A 111 5.85 -4.26 14.24
N ARG A 112 6.94 -3.77 14.82
CA ARG A 112 7.15 -2.37 15.21
C ARG A 112 8.23 -1.74 14.33
N ILE A 113 7.85 -0.75 13.53
CA ILE A 113 8.81 0.00 12.72
C ILE A 113 9.48 1.04 13.62
N GLY A 114 10.70 0.72 14.08
CA GLY A 114 11.54 1.61 14.88
C GLY A 114 12.93 1.82 14.25
N PRO A 115 13.88 2.42 14.97
CA PRO A 115 15.18 2.82 14.44
C PRO A 115 15.97 1.70 13.75
N ALA A 116 15.91 0.47 14.27
CA ALA A 116 16.57 -0.68 13.66
C ALA A 116 15.98 -1.03 12.28
N THR A 117 14.66 -1.03 12.15
CA THR A 117 13.97 -1.25 10.88
C THR A 117 14.28 -0.12 9.89
N LEU A 118 14.25 1.14 10.33
CA LEU A 118 14.57 2.30 9.48
C LEU A 118 16.02 2.28 8.99
N LYS A 119 16.96 1.86 9.84
CA LYS A 119 18.37 1.66 9.44
C LYS A 119 18.50 0.57 8.37
N ALA A 120 17.82 -0.56 8.55
CA ALA A 120 17.84 -1.67 7.59
C ALA A 120 17.22 -1.27 6.23
N ILE A 121 16.14 -0.49 6.25
CA ILE A 121 15.54 0.09 5.04
C ILE A 121 16.55 0.99 4.31
N SER A 122 17.23 1.88 5.05
CA SER A 122 18.14 2.87 4.47
C SER A 122 19.38 2.25 3.81
N ALA A 123 19.74 1.03 4.21
CA ALA A 123 20.85 0.26 3.63
C ALA A 123 20.52 -0.35 2.25
N ARG A 124 19.28 -0.22 1.76
CA ARG A 124 18.83 -0.84 0.50
C ARG A 124 18.29 0.22 -0.48
N PRO A 125 18.38 -0.02 -1.80
CA PRO A 125 17.70 0.82 -2.78
C PRO A 125 16.18 0.77 -2.55
N PRO A 126 15.48 1.93 -2.48
CA PRO A 126 14.05 1.91 -2.15
C PRO A 126 13.19 1.16 -3.18
N GLY A 127 13.54 1.23 -4.47
CA GLY A 127 12.87 0.48 -5.53
C GLY A 127 12.89 -1.04 -5.29
N THR A 128 14.05 -1.59 -4.91
CA THR A 128 14.20 -3.00 -4.57
C THR A 128 13.32 -3.40 -3.37
N VAL A 129 13.27 -2.56 -2.33
CA VAL A 129 12.42 -2.82 -1.15
C VAL A 129 10.94 -2.81 -1.54
N ILE A 130 10.51 -1.88 -2.41
CA ILE A 130 9.13 -1.80 -2.92
C ILE A 130 8.76 -3.06 -3.70
N ASP A 131 9.60 -3.47 -4.65
CA ASP A 131 9.35 -4.65 -5.49
C ASP A 131 9.24 -5.93 -4.65
N GLU A 132 10.22 -6.17 -3.77
CA GLU A 132 10.24 -7.34 -2.90
C GLU A 132 9.05 -7.34 -1.91
N LEU A 133 8.66 -6.17 -1.38
CA LEU A 133 7.48 -6.07 -0.52
C LEU A 133 6.21 -6.41 -1.29
N CYS A 134 6.05 -5.90 -2.52
CA CYS A 134 4.91 -6.20 -3.35
C CYS A 134 4.87 -7.69 -3.76
N ASP A 135 6.00 -8.30 -4.07
CA ASP A 135 6.11 -9.74 -4.37
C ASP A 135 5.74 -10.59 -3.16
N ALA A 136 6.31 -10.28 -1.99
CA ALA A 136 6.02 -10.97 -0.74
C ALA A 136 4.54 -10.86 -0.36
N ARG A 137 3.93 -9.69 -0.56
CA ARG A 137 2.49 -9.47 -0.37
C ARG A 137 1.66 -10.31 -1.34
N LEU A 138 2.00 -10.34 -2.63
CA LEU A 138 1.27 -11.14 -3.61
C LEU A 138 1.35 -12.63 -3.28
N ALA A 139 2.53 -13.12 -2.91
CA ALA A 139 2.74 -14.50 -2.48
C ALA A 139 1.95 -14.86 -1.21
N PHE A 140 1.78 -13.91 -0.29
CA PHE A 140 0.85 -14.07 0.84
C PHE A 140 -0.60 -14.19 0.37
N LEU A 141 -1.08 -13.25 -0.44
CA LEU A 141 -2.48 -13.20 -0.87
C LEU A 141 -2.86 -14.47 -1.66
N LYS A 142 -1.96 -14.97 -2.51
CA LYS A 142 -2.15 -16.23 -3.28
C LYS A 142 -2.37 -17.47 -2.40
N ARG A 143 -1.92 -17.46 -1.16
CA ARG A 143 -2.08 -18.58 -0.21
C ARG A 143 -3.38 -18.51 0.59
N LEU A 144 -4.18 -17.45 0.45
CA LEU A 144 -5.44 -17.33 1.16
C LEU A 144 -6.50 -18.24 0.54
N PRO A 145 -7.31 -18.96 1.34
CA PRO A 145 -8.41 -19.80 0.83
C PRO A 145 -9.42 -19.02 -0.04
N SER A 146 -9.51 -17.71 0.17
CA SER A 146 -10.40 -16.82 -0.56
C SER A 146 -9.79 -16.25 -1.86
N TRP A 147 -8.56 -16.64 -2.22
CA TRP A 147 -7.91 -16.24 -3.48
C TRP A 147 -8.75 -16.56 -4.73
N PRO A 148 -9.41 -17.74 -4.88
CA PRO A 148 -10.24 -18.00 -6.05
C PRO A 148 -11.36 -16.97 -6.26
N ALA A 149 -11.88 -16.41 -5.17
CA ALA A 149 -12.99 -15.44 -5.22
C ALA A 149 -12.51 -13.99 -5.41
N PHE A 150 -11.36 -13.60 -4.82
CA PHE A 150 -10.94 -12.19 -4.75
C PHE A 150 -9.54 -11.90 -5.32
N GLY A 151 -8.80 -12.94 -5.71
CA GLY A 151 -7.40 -12.86 -6.12
C GLY A 151 -7.16 -11.90 -7.27
N ARG A 152 -8.09 -11.82 -8.22
CA ARG A 152 -8.02 -10.88 -9.33
C ARG A 152 -8.02 -9.42 -8.85
N GLY A 153 -8.97 -9.05 -7.99
CA GLY A 153 -9.05 -7.68 -7.47
C GLY A 153 -7.84 -7.30 -6.61
N TRP A 154 -7.28 -8.26 -5.86
CA TRP A 154 -6.05 -8.05 -5.11
C TRP A 154 -4.83 -7.89 -6.01
N PHE A 155 -4.70 -8.71 -7.04
CA PHE A 155 -3.64 -8.56 -8.04
C PHE A 155 -3.73 -7.20 -8.73
N ASP A 156 -4.92 -6.80 -9.18
CA ASP A 156 -5.14 -5.50 -9.83
C ASP A 156 -4.78 -4.33 -8.90
N ARG A 157 -5.10 -4.42 -7.59
CA ARG A 157 -4.65 -3.43 -6.58
C ARG A 157 -3.12 -3.36 -6.53
N LEU A 158 -2.42 -4.49 -6.43
CA LEU A 158 -0.95 -4.51 -6.40
C LEU A 158 -0.33 -3.98 -7.70
N SER A 159 -0.92 -4.30 -8.84
CA SER A 159 -0.50 -3.80 -10.17
C SER A 159 -0.64 -2.28 -10.31
N SER A 160 -1.50 -1.65 -9.50
CA SER A 160 -1.59 -0.18 -9.38
C SER A 160 -0.63 0.38 -8.31
N VAL A 161 -0.51 -0.29 -7.16
CA VAL A 161 0.33 0.15 -6.03
C VAL A 161 1.81 0.19 -6.41
N ARG A 162 2.34 -0.90 -6.97
CA ARG A 162 3.77 -1.03 -7.28
C ARG A 162 4.31 0.12 -8.15
N PRO A 163 3.75 0.40 -9.35
CA PRO A 163 4.27 1.49 -10.19
C PRO A 163 4.11 2.87 -9.52
N GLN A 164 3.03 3.11 -8.78
CA GLN A 164 2.85 4.38 -8.07
C GLN A 164 3.86 4.56 -6.93
N ALA A 165 4.17 3.50 -6.18
CA ALA A 165 5.19 3.50 -5.15
C ALA A 165 6.58 3.75 -5.77
N LEU A 166 6.91 3.10 -6.88
CA LEU A 166 8.17 3.33 -7.60
C LEU A 166 8.29 4.76 -8.12
N LEU A 167 7.21 5.34 -8.65
CA LEU A 167 7.17 6.75 -9.07
C LEU A 167 7.32 7.76 -7.92
N MET A 168 6.98 7.36 -6.70
CA MET A 168 7.17 8.18 -5.50
C MET A 168 8.58 8.04 -4.92
N SER A 169 9.24 6.90 -5.16
CA SER A 169 10.61 6.68 -4.72
C SER A 169 11.57 7.58 -5.48
N PRO A 170 12.59 8.17 -4.80
CA PRO A 170 13.68 8.79 -5.51
C PRO A 170 14.39 7.75 -6.38
N VAL A 171 14.60 8.06 -7.65
CA VAL A 171 15.61 7.36 -8.45
C VAL A 171 16.95 7.78 -7.87
N ARG A 172 17.58 6.91 -7.07
CA ARG A 172 18.99 7.13 -6.74
C ARG A 172 19.74 6.88 -8.06
N PRO A 173 20.51 7.84 -8.61
CA PRO A 173 21.46 7.47 -9.63
C PRO A 173 22.31 6.37 -9.01
N GLU A 174 22.32 5.20 -9.65
CA GLU A 174 23.27 4.15 -9.35
C GLU A 174 24.63 4.82 -9.39
N THR A 175 25.27 4.96 -8.23
CA THR A 175 26.65 5.42 -8.18
C THR A 175 27.43 4.35 -8.91
N ALA A 176 27.70 4.62 -10.18
CA ALA A 176 28.55 3.79 -11.01
C ALA A 176 29.84 3.49 -10.23
N PRO A 177 30.39 2.27 -10.30
CA PRO A 177 31.70 2.02 -9.72
C PRO A 177 32.68 3.05 -10.27
N SER A 178 33.38 3.73 -9.37
CA SER A 178 34.43 4.70 -9.68
C SER A 178 35.46 4.05 -10.59
N GLN A 179 35.39 4.38 -11.88
CA GLN A 179 36.48 4.13 -12.82
C GLN A 179 37.32 5.39 -12.86
N ASP A 180 38.53 5.31 -12.32
CA ASP A 180 39.58 6.28 -12.63
C ASP A 180 39.78 6.30 -14.16
N PRO A 181 39.78 7.47 -14.82
CA PRO A 181 39.84 7.52 -16.27
C PRO A 181 41.28 7.38 -16.78
N PRO A 182 41.55 6.56 -17.81
CA PRO A 182 42.64 6.84 -18.73
C PRO A 182 42.17 7.86 -19.80
N LEU A 183 42.96 8.92 -19.88
CA LEU A 183 42.99 9.95 -20.92
C LEU A 183 43.04 9.36 -22.36
N LEU A 184 42.07 9.72 -23.22
CA LEU A 184 42.22 10.43 -24.51
C LEU A 184 41.16 10.09 -25.59
N ALA A 185 40.66 11.19 -26.17
CA ALA A 185 40.24 11.44 -27.57
C ALA A 185 38.92 10.86 -28.15
N SER A 186 38.01 11.78 -28.51
CA SER A 186 36.99 11.62 -29.55
C SER A 186 37.57 11.84 -30.97
N PRO A 187 36.84 11.42 -32.02
CA PRO A 187 36.08 12.40 -32.81
C PRO A 187 34.64 11.97 -33.20
N ALA A 188 33.89 12.97 -33.70
CA ALA A 188 32.44 13.10 -33.91
C ALA A 188 31.81 12.29 -35.09
N ALA A 189 30.59 11.74 -34.93
CA ALA A 189 29.26 12.13 -35.50
C ALA A 189 28.96 11.69 -36.97
N PRO A 190 27.70 11.61 -37.50
CA PRO A 190 26.40 12.10 -37.00
C PRO A 190 25.12 11.20 -37.20
N GLY A 191 24.02 11.57 -36.52
CA GLY A 191 22.66 11.65 -37.10
C GLY A 191 21.67 10.46 -37.03
N ALA A 192 20.59 10.57 -36.23
CA ALA A 192 19.25 10.04 -36.55
C ALA A 192 18.16 10.65 -35.64
N ALA A 193 17.05 11.08 -36.26
CA ALA A 193 15.86 11.71 -35.65
C ALA A 193 14.84 10.67 -35.11
N PRO A 194 13.80 11.06 -34.36
CA PRO A 194 13.04 10.17 -33.47
C PRO A 194 11.89 9.43 -34.16
N ALA A 195 11.68 8.15 -33.80
CA ALA A 195 10.56 7.34 -34.24
C ALA A 195 9.36 7.45 -33.28
N ALA A 196 8.16 7.45 -33.88
CA ALA A 196 6.88 7.79 -33.28
C ALA A 196 6.28 6.75 -32.30
N ALA A 197 5.40 7.24 -31.42
CA ALA A 197 4.64 6.46 -30.45
C ALA A 197 3.50 5.63 -31.10
N PRO A 198 3.16 4.45 -30.56
CA PRO A 198 2.00 3.67 -31.01
C PRO A 198 0.67 4.24 -30.45
N PRO A 199 -0.46 4.03 -31.17
CA PRO A 199 -1.76 4.58 -30.81
C PRO A 199 -2.41 3.89 -29.59
N ALA A 200 -3.23 4.66 -28.88
CA ALA A 200 -3.97 4.24 -27.70
C ALA A 200 -5.05 3.19 -28.02
N VAL A 201 -5.09 2.12 -27.23
CA VAL A 201 -6.18 1.13 -27.23
C VAL A 201 -7.37 1.64 -26.40
N PRO A 202 -8.62 1.43 -26.84
CA PRO A 202 -9.80 1.84 -26.09
C PRO A 202 -9.98 0.95 -24.86
N VAL A 203 -10.01 1.59 -23.68
CA VAL A 203 -10.21 0.92 -22.39
C VAL A 203 -11.70 0.68 -22.20
N THR A 204 -12.14 -0.57 -22.20
CA THR A 204 -13.51 -0.94 -21.83
C THR A 204 -13.74 -0.74 -20.33
N PRO A 205 -14.96 -0.37 -19.90
CA PRO A 205 -15.24 -0.10 -18.50
C PRO A 205 -15.19 -1.41 -17.70
N VAL A 206 -14.17 -1.54 -16.85
CA VAL A 206 -14.07 -2.64 -15.87
C VAL A 206 -15.17 -2.45 -14.83
N VAL A 207 -16.10 -3.40 -14.81
CA VAL A 207 -17.12 -3.54 -13.77
C VAL A 207 -16.41 -3.78 -12.43
N ARG A 208 -16.45 -2.78 -11.53
CA ARG A 208 -15.75 -2.80 -10.25
C ARG A 208 -16.50 -3.69 -9.24
N HIS A 209 -16.03 -4.92 -9.06
CA HIS A 209 -16.52 -5.81 -8.01
C HIS A 209 -16.01 -5.33 -6.64
N PRO A 210 -16.82 -5.33 -5.56
CA PRO A 210 -16.51 -4.64 -4.30
C PRO A 210 -15.33 -5.28 -3.56
N LEU A 211 -14.16 -4.62 -3.64
CA LEU A 211 -12.88 -4.99 -3.01
C LEU A 211 -12.94 -5.12 -1.47
N TRP A 212 -13.99 -4.61 -0.82
CA TRP A 212 -14.20 -4.65 0.63
C TRP A 212 -14.37 -6.02 1.24
N ARG A 213 -15.12 -6.91 0.58
CA ARG A 213 -15.41 -8.25 1.15
C ARG A 213 -14.11 -9.05 1.37
N ALA A 214 -13.11 -8.72 0.58
CA ALA A 214 -11.80 -9.35 0.58
C ALA A 214 -10.88 -8.79 1.70
N LEU A 215 -11.02 -7.50 2.04
CA LEU A 215 -10.39 -6.89 3.21
C LEU A 215 -10.85 -7.57 4.52
N PHE A 216 -12.15 -7.87 4.62
CA PHE A 216 -12.75 -8.48 5.80
C PHE A 216 -12.50 -9.99 5.90
N ALA A 217 -12.32 -10.71 4.79
CA ALA A 217 -11.85 -12.11 4.83
C ALA A 217 -10.46 -12.23 5.49
N ILE A 218 -9.58 -11.27 5.22
CA ILE A 218 -8.25 -11.19 5.84
C ILE A 218 -8.37 -10.80 7.32
N LEU A 219 -9.18 -9.79 7.67
CA LEU A 219 -9.43 -9.42 9.06
C LEU A 219 -10.05 -10.57 9.89
N LYS A 220 -10.98 -11.35 9.32
CA LYS A 220 -11.59 -12.53 9.96
C LYS A 220 -10.58 -13.64 10.25
N ALA A 221 -9.61 -13.85 9.36
CA ALA A 221 -8.53 -14.81 9.57
C ALA A 221 -7.50 -14.36 10.63
N ILE A 222 -7.39 -13.06 10.90
CA ILE A 222 -6.39 -12.47 11.81
C ILE A 222 -6.94 -12.31 13.23
N PHE A 223 -8.19 -11.87 13.37
CA PHE A 223 -8.81 -11.58 14.66
C PHE A 223 -9.76 -12.68 15.16
N GLY A 224 -9.99 -13.73 14.36
CA GLY A 224 -10.90 -14.84 14.69
C GLY A 224 -10.30 -15.99 15.52
N ARG A 225 -9.00 -15.96 15.86
CA ARG A 225 -8.43 -16.96 16.77
C ARG A 225 -8.61 -16.49 18.22
N LYS A 226 -9.48 -17.16 18.97
CA LYS A 226 -9.49 -17.08 20.44
C LYS A 226 -8.09 -17.44 20.96
N PRO A 227 -7.56 -16.75 21.98
CA PRO A 227 -6.38 -17.25 22.68
C PRO A 227 -6.72 -18.62 23.26
N ALA A 228 -5.82 -19.59 23.06
CA ALA A 228 -5.82 -20.83 23.81
C ALA A 228 -5.38 -20.55 25.25
#